data_AF-A0A9D8A564-F1
#
_entry.id   AF-A0A9D8A564-F1
#
_cell.length_a   1.000
_cell.length_b   1.000
_cell.length_c   1.000
_cell.angle_alpha   90.00
_cell.angle_beta   90.00
_cell.angle_gamma   90.00
#
_symmetry.space_group_name_H-M   'P 1'
#
loop_
_entity.id
_entity.type
_entity.pdbx_description
1 polymer ?
#
loop_
_entity_poly.entity_id
_entity_poly.type
_entity_poly.pdbx_seq_one_letter_code
_entity_poly.pdbx_strand_id
1 'polypeptide(L)' 'MKRVFDILLALLLLPFFLIPMIIVGILVKVTSKVSVLYWSDRVGKNNVIYSMPKFRSMRVDTPDV' A
#
# COMPACT_ATOMS: atom_id res chain seq x y z
N MET A 1 5.94 -21.85 10.54
CA MET A 1 4.51 -21.62 10.89
C MET A 1 4.06 -20.19 10.54
N LYS A 2 4.60 -19.13 11.18
CA LYS A 2 4.16 -17.74 10.96
C LYS A 2 4.07 -17.30 9.49
N ARG A 3 5.12 -17.53 8.69
CA ARG A 3 5.14 -17.12 7.27
C ARG A 3 4.05 -17.77 6.43
N VAL A 4 3.75 -19.05 6.67
CA VAL A 4 2.69 -19.78 5.95
C VAL A 4 1.33 -19.23 6.33
N PHE A 5 1.11 -19.01 7.64
CA PHE A 5 -0.11 -18.37 8.13
C PHE A 5 -0.32 -16.97 7.53
N ASP A 6 0.71 -16.13 7.54
CA ASP A 6 0.63 -14.76 6.97
C ASP A 6 0.26 -14.79 5.48
N ILE A 7 0.82 -15.71 4.69
CA ILE A 7 0.52 -15.85 3.26
C ILE A 7 -0.90 -16.38 3.04
N LEU A 8 -1.32 -17.41 3.76
CA LEU A 8 -2.67 -17.97 3.63
C LEU A 8 -3.74 -16.95 4.02
N LEU A 9 -3.53 -16.23 5.12
CA LEU A 9 -4.45 -15.18 5.57
C LEU A 9 -4.50 -14.03 4.55
N ALA A 10 -3.36 -13.60 4.00
CA ALA A 10 -3.32 -12.58 2.97
C ALA A 10 -4.08 -13.01 1.71
N LEU A 11 -3.87 -14.24 1.21
CA LEU A 11 -4.57 -14.77 0.04
C LEU A 11 -6.08 -14.89 0.27
N LEU A 12 -6.48 -15.26 1.49
CA LEU A 12 -7.90 -15.34 1.87
C LEU A 12 -8.55 -13.95 1.91
N LEU A 13 -7.88 -12.95 2.49
CA LEU A 13 -8.44 -11.61 2.68
C LEU A 13 -8.37 -10.73 1.43
N LEU A 14 -7.36 -10.90 0.59
CA LEU A 14 -7.13 -10.07 -0.61
C LEU A 14 -8.38 -9.91 -1.50
N PRO A 15 -9.14 -10.96 -1.88
CA PRO A 15 -10.32 -10.80 -2.74
C PRO A 15 -11.42 -9.95 -2.09
N PHE A 16 -11.60 -10.05 -0.77
CA PHE A 16 -12.59 -9.23 -0.04
C PHE A 16 -12.20 -7.76 0.01
N PHE A 17 -10.90 -7.47 0.15
CA PHE A 17 -10.40 -6.10 0.16
C PHE A 17 -10.15 -5.52 -1.23
N LEU A 18 -10.20 -6.32 -2.30
CA LEU A 18 -9.93 -5.86 -3.66
C LEU A 18 -10.93 -4.78 -4.10
N ILE A 19 -12.23 -4.98 -3.83
CA ILE A 19 -13.29 -4.03 -4.16
C ILE A 19 -13.07 -2.67 -3.47
N PRO A 20 -12.94 -2.57 -2.13
CA PRO A 20 -12.69 -1.29 -1.49
C PRO A 20 -11.34 -0.67 -1.90
N MET A 21 -10.30 -1.47 -2.15
CA MET A 21 -9.02 -0.97 -2.65
C MET A 21 -9.16 -0.29 -4.03
N ILE A 22 -9.97 -0.85 -4.94
CA ILE A 22 -10.25 -0.24 -6.25
C ILE A 22 -11.02 1.07 -6.07
N ILE A 23 -12.05 1.09 -5.23
CA ILE A 23 -12.84 2.30 -4.95
C ILE A 23 -11.94 3.42 -4.42
N VAL A 24 -11.13 3.13 -3.40
CA VAL A 24 -10.16 4.09 -2.86
C VAL A 24 -9.17 4.51 -3.95
N GLY A 25 -8.70 3.58 -4.77
CA GLY A 25 -7.78 3.89 -5.87
C GLY A 25 -8.35 4.87 -6.89
N ILE A 26 -9.63 4.72 -7.25
CA ILE A 26 -10.34 5.65 -8.14
C ILE A 26 -10.48 7.02 -7.47
N LEU A 27 -10.91 7.07 -6.21
CA LEU A 27 -11.06 8.33 -5.46
C LEU A 27 -9.73 9.09 -5.37
N VAL A 28 -8.64 8.39 -5.08
CA VAL A 28 -7.29 8.98 -5.07
C VAL A 28 -6.90 9.45 -6.47
N LYS A 29 -7.21 8.70 -7.53
CA LYS A 29 -6.88 9.11 -8.90
C LYS A 29 -7.63 10.36 -9.36
N VAL A 30 -8.87 10.54 -8.93
CA VAL A 30 -9.69 11.71 -9.26
C VAL A 30 -9.22 12.94 -8.48
N THR A 31 -8.84 12.77 -7.21
CA THR A 31 -8.40 13.87 -6.34
C THR A 31 -6.92 14.24 -6.51
N SER A 32 -6.09 13.27 -6.89
CA SER A 32 -4.66 13.42 -7.14
C SER A 32 -4.37 13.04 -8.59
N LYS A 33 -3.99 14.02 -9.41
CA LYS A 33 -3.71 13.85 -10.85
C LYS A 33 -2.52 12.92 -11.17
N VAL A 34 -1.89 12.29 -10.17
CA VAL A 34 -0.63 11.54 -10.28
C VAL A 34 -0.85 10.07 -9.89
N SER A 35 0.07 9.45 -9.15
CA SER A 35 0.04 8.03 -8.81
C SER A 35 -0.91 7.78 -7.65
N VAL A 36 -1.67 6.68 -7.75
CA VAL A 36 -2.59 6.23 -6.70
C VAL A 36 -1.84 5.77 -5.44
N LEU A 37 -0.67 5.17 -5.64
CA LEU A 37 0.18 4.66 -4.57
C LEU A 37 1.39 5.58 -4.35
N TYR A 38 1.74 5.75 -3.07
CA TYR A 38 2.99 6.30 -2.58
C TYR A 38 3.81 5.16 -1.97
N TRP A 39 5.12 5.14 -2.25
CA TRP A 39 6.04 4.10 -1.79
C TRP A 39 6.92 4.67 -0.69
N SER A 40 6.80 4.12 0.51
CA SER A 40 7.59 4.53 1.68
C SER A 40 8.61 3.45 2.00
N ASP A 41 9.89 3.81 2.07
CA ASP A 41 10.93 2.85 2.44
C ASP A 41 10.86 2.51 3.94
N ARG A 42 11.01 1.21 4.24
CA ARG A 42 10.96 0.67 5.59
C ARG A 42 12.07 -0.35 5.79
N VAL A 43 12.65 -0.35 6.99
CA VAL A 43 13.62 -1.37 7.40
C VAL A 43 12.88 -2.68 7.63
N GLY A 44 13.18 -3.70 6.82
CA GLY A 44 12.58 -5.02 6.88
C GLY A 44 13.42 -6.02 7.67
N LYS A 45 13.16 -7.31 7.43
CA LYS A 45 13.92 -8.40 8.04
C LYS A 45 15.39 -8.29 7.64
N ASN A 46 16.29 -8.49 8.61
CA ASN A 46 17.75 -8.43 8.41
C ASN A 46 18.24 -7.08 7.84
N ASN A 47 17.59 -5.98 8.21
CA ASN A 47 17.89 -4.62 7.73
C ASN A 47 17.80 -4.43 6.21
N VAL A 48 17.12 -5.35 5.51
CA VAL A 48 16.84 -5.17 4.08
C VAL A 48 15.71 -4.16 3.94
N ILE A 49 15.99 -3.05 3.27
CA ILE A 49 14.98 -2.02 2.97
C ILE A 49 13.96 -2.61 1.99
N TYR A 50 12.69 -2.38 2.27
CA TYR A 50 11.60 -2.67 1.34
C TYR A 50 10.67 -1.47 1.22
N SER A 51 10.12 -1.28 0.02
CA SER A 51 9.17 -0.21 -0.24
C SER A 51 7.75 -0.66 0.09
N MET A 52 7.11 0.05 1.03
CA MET A 52 5.75 -0.22 1.49
C MET A 52 4.75 0.63 0.68
N PRO A 53 3.88 0.02 -0.14
CA PRO A 53 2.86 0.76 -0.87
C PRO A 53 1.75 1.26 0.07
N LYS A 54 1.34 2.51 -0.11
CA LYS A 54 0.23 3.14 0.60
C LYS A 54 -0.64 3.93 -0.38
N PHE A 55 -1.94 4.01 -0.15
CA PHE A 55 -2.78 4.95 -0.87
C PHE A 55 -2.33 6.39 -0.58
N ARG A 56 -2.19 7.18 -1.63
CA ARG A 56 -1.78 8.58 -1.51
C ARG A 56 -2.92 9.40 -0.91
N SER A 57 -2.66 10.02 0.24
CA SER A 57 -3.56 11.01 0.87
C SER A 57 -3.00 12.44 0.84
N MET A 58 -1.68 12.58 0.75
CA MET A 58 -0.99 13.88 0.72
C MET A 58 -0.84 14.43 -0.71
N ARG A 59 -0.72 15.76 -0.81
CA ARG A 59 -0.42 16.44 -2.09
C ARG A 59 0.97 16.02 -2.57
N VAL A 60 1.14 16.09 -3.88
CA VAL A 60 2.46 15.98 -4.50
C VAL A 60 3.26 17.20 -4.01
N ASP A 61 4.52 17.01 -3.64
CA ASP A 61 5.43 18.03 -3.06
C ASP A 61 5.31 18.30 -1.55
N THR A 62 4.52 17.51 -0.81
CA THR A 62 4.68 17.49 0.66
C THR A 62 6.05 16.89 1.00
N PRO A 63 6.92 17.57 1.76
CA PRO A 63 8.21 17.02 2.16
C PRO A 63 8.02 15.77 3.03
N ASP A 64 8.79 14.74 2.73
CA ASP A 64 8.89 13.55 3.59
C ASP A 64 9.64 13.95 4.86
N VAL A 65 8.89 14.18 5.94
CA VAL A 65 9.40 14.48 7.29
C VAL A 65 9.44 13.24 8.18
#